data_AF-A0A117SWE1-F1
#
_entry.id   AF-A0A117SWE1-F1
#
_cell.length_a   1.000
_cell.length_b   1.000
_cell.length_c   1.000
_cell.angle_alpha   90.00
_cell.angle_beta   90.00
_cell.angle_gamma   90.00
#
_symmetry.space_group_name_H-M   'P 1'
#
loop_
_entity.id
_entity.type
_entity.pdbx_description
1 polymer ?
#
loop_
_entity_poly.entity_id
_entity_poly.type
_entity_poly.pdbx_seq_one_letter_code
_entity_poly.pdbx_strand_id
1 'polypeptide(L)'
;MNIEVKPLVDHKSIKQWSGKCVEPLRAFCEKVLSELYMRFTPVSVNNLLNEVVQRGLRLEIALALASQFDPLLSNDTLLRRYIEEGFIDWDYLTSIINGFGYRFGVDELRNLLTQPIVETPKKGRFNLPKSLGLSIVRGLKRQ
;
A
#
# COMPACT_ATOMS: atom_id res chain seq x y z
N MET A 1 17.88 9.38 36.89
CA MET A 1 17.41 9.98 35.63
C MET A 1 17.25 8.83 34.63
N ASN A 2 16.05 8.26 34.51
CA ASN A 2 15.80 7.21 33.52
C ASN A 2 15.67 7.91 32.16
N ILE A 3 16.74 7.87 31.38
CA ILE A 3 16.70 8.31 29.99
C ILE A 3 15.99 7.19 29.23
N GLU A 4 14.67 7.34 29.04
CA GLU A 4 13.94 6.52 28.09
C GLU A 4 14.56 6.77 26.71
N VAL A 5 15.41 5.85 26.27
CA VAL A 5 15.91 5.81 24.90
C VAL A 5 14.70 5.48 24.03
N LYS A 6 14.04 6.53 23.51
CA LYS A 6 13.04 6.34 22.46
C LYS A 6 13.71 5.54 21.35
N PRO A 7 13.12 4.42 20.89
CA PRO A 7 13.69 3.69 19.79
C PRO A 7 13.86 4.65 18.61
N LEU A 8 15.06 4.67 18.04
CA LEU A 8 15.39 5.49 16.86
C LEU A 8 14.47 5.20 15.67
N VAL A 9 13.75 4.07 15.72
CA VAL A 9 12.85 3.57 14.68
C VAL A 9 11.46 3.34 15.29
N ASP A 10 10.44 3.99 14.74
CA ASP A 10 9.04 3.84 15.17
C ASP A 10 8.43 2.54 14.60
N HIS A 11 8.82 1.41 15.19
CA HIS A 11 8.37 0.07 14.78
C HIS A 11 6.84 -0.11 14.82
N LYS A 12 6.15 0.62 15.71
CA LYS A 12 4.69 0.55 15.82
C LYS A 12 4.05 1.20 14.59
N SER A 13 4.48 2.40 14.23
CA SER A 13 3.99 3.10 13.04
C SER A 13 4.35 2.36 11.76
N ILE A 14 5.57 1.81 11.66
CA ILE A 14 5.99 1.00 10.50
C ILE A 14 5.03 -0.15 10.26
N LYS A 15 4.74 -0.97 11.29
CA LYS A 15 3.81 -2.10 11.17
C LYS A 15 2.38 -1.66 10.85
N GLN A 16 1.94 -0.55 11.43
CA GLN A 16 0.59 -0.02 11.17
C GLN A 16 0.44 0.42 9.72
N TRP A 17 1.44 1.11 9.16
CA TRP A 17 1.42 1.60 7.79
C TRP A 17 1.66 0.50 6.77
N SER A 18 2.63 -0.39 7.00
CA SER A 18 2.88 -1.52 6.11
C SER A 18 1.69 -2.50 6.05
N GLY A 19 0.95 -2.63 7.15
CA GLY A 19 -0.28 -3.43 7.20
C GLY A 19 -1.38 -2.96 6.24
N LYS A 20 -1.33 -1.70 5.78
CA LYS A 20 -2.25 -1.15 4.79
C LYS A 20 -1.78 -1.37 3.34
N CYS A 21 -0.55 -1.80 3.12
CA CYS A 21 -0.07 -2.19 1.80
C CYS A 21 -0.61 -3.57 1.41
N VAL A 22 -0.70 -3.82 0.11
CA VAL A 22 -1.04 -5.14 -0.44
C VAL A 22 0.01 -6.18 -0.05
N GLU A 23 -0.45 -7.42 0.15
CA GLU A 23 0.38 -8.52 0.65
C GLU A 23 1.71 -8.68 -0.09
N PRO A 24 1.75 -8.67 -1.44
CA PRO A 24 3.01 -8.88 -2.18
C PRO A 24 4.05 -7.78 -1.91
N LEU A 25 3.60 -6.57 -1.56
CA LEU A 25 4.44 -5.39 -1.38
C LEU A 25 4.57 -4.97 0.09
N ARG A 26 4.05 -5.76 1.05
CA ARG A 26 4.15 -5.40 2.47
C ARG A 26 5.59 -5.31 2.95
N ALA A 27 6.43 -6.29 2.60
CA ALA A 27 7.85 -6.29 2.97
C ALA A 27 8.60 -5.09 2.37
N PHE A 28 8.29 -4.74 1.12
CA PHE A 28 8.77 -3.52 0.49
C PHE A 28 8.38 -2.27 1.31
N CYS A 29 7.10 -2.13 1.65
CA CYS A 29 6.62 -1.01 2.45
C CYS A 29 7.33 -0.93 3.82
N GLU A 30 7.51 -2.05 4.52
CA GLU A 30 8.23 -2.08 5.81
C GLU A 30 9.65 -1.58 5.69
N LYS A 31 10.37 -2.03 4.65
CA LYS A 31 11.75 -1.61 4.42
C LYS A 31 11.84 -0.12 4.11
N VAL A 32 11.03 0.37 3.18
CA VAL A 32 11.02 1.80 2.81
C VAL A 32 10.62 2.68 4.00
N LEU A 33 9.58 2.31 4.74
CA LEU A 33 9.16 3.04 5.94
C LEU A 33 10.30 3.10 6.96
N SER A 34 11.00 1.99 7.19
CA SER A 34 12.14 1.95 8.11
C SER A 34 13.23 2.95 7.69
N GLU A 35 13.57 2.99 6.39
CA GLU A 35 14.53 3.95 5.86
C GLU A 35 14.05 5.40 5.97
N LEU A 36 12.77 5.67 5.67
CA LEU A 36 12.19 7.00 5.79
C LEU A 36 12.17 7.50 7.23
N TYR A 37 11.80 6.68 8.21
CA TYR A 37 11.84 7.06 9.63
C TYR A 37 13.27 7.24 10.17
N MET A 38 14.28 6.66 9.52
CA MET A 38 15.69 6.92 9.85
C MET A 38 16.20 8.23 9.25
N ARG A 39 15.69 8.64 8.08
CA ARG A 39 16.15 9.84 7.37
C ARG A 39 15.35 11.10 7.69
N PHE A 40 14.07 10.95 8.05
CA PHE A 40 13.13 12.06 8.25
C PHE A 40 12.48 11.98 9.64
N THR A 41 11.90 13.11 10.06
CA THR A 41 11.15 13.12 11.32
C THR A 41 9.89 12.26 11.22
N PRO A 42 9.49 11.56 12.30
CA PRO A 42 8.26 10.78 12.29
C PRO A 42 7.01 11.60 11.93
N VAL A 43 7.00 12.88 12.31
CA VAL A 43 5.90 13.81 11.98
C VAL A 43 5.81 14.01 10.48
N SER A 44 6.93 14.29 9.80
CA SER A 44 6.97 14.46 8.34
C SER A 44 6.50 13.21 7.60
N VAL A 45 6.98 12.03 8.00
CA VAL A 45 6.59 10.75 7.38
C VAL A 45 5.10 10.48 7.60
N ASN A 46 4.58 10.66 8.83
CA ASN A 46 3.17 10.44 9.12
C ASN A 46 2.25 11.41 8.37
N ASN A 47 2.65 12.67 8.22
CA ASN A 47 1.88 13.66 7.46
C ASN A 47 1.74 13.27 5.99
N LEU A 48 2.83 12.85 5.36
CA LEU A 48 2.83 12.32 3.98
C LEU A 48 1.87 11.14 3.84
N LEU A 49 1.98 10.14 4.71
CA LEU A 49 1.16 8.92 4.63
C LEU A 49 -0.32 9.20 4.90
N ASN A 50 -0.63 10.13 5.81
CA ASN A 50 -1.99 10.57 6.06
C ASN A 50 -2.58 11.27 4.83
N GLU A 51 -1.83 12.16 4.18
CA GLU A 51 -2.28 12.84 2.96
C GLU A 51 -2.57 11.84 1.84
N VAL A 52 -1.69 10.86 1.63
CA VAL A 52 -1.88 9.79 0.64
C VAL A 52 -3.18 9.02 0.90
N VAL A 53 -3.43 8.60 2.14
CA VAL A 53 -4.67 7.88 2.49
C VAL A 53 -5.91 8.77 2.36
N GLN A 54 -5.85 10.02 2.80
CA GLN A 54 -6.97 10.96 2.72
C GLN A 54 -7.39 11.23 1.28
N ARG A 55 -6.43 11.25 0.34
CA ARG A 55 -6.67 11.40 -1.09
C ARG A 55 -7.09 10.08 -1.78
N GLY A 56 -7.18 8.97 -1.05
CA GLY A 56 -7.50 7.66 -1.62
C GLY A 56 -6.39 7.08 -2.49
N LEU A 57 -5.16 7.56 -2.33
CA LEU A 57 -4.00 7.13 -3.10
C LEU A 57 -3.37 5.87 -2.49
N ARG A 58 -2.64 5.12 -3.30
CA ARG A 58 -1.94 3.89 -2.90
C ARG A 58 -0.64 4.23 -2.18
N LEU A 59 -0.45 3.65 -1.00
CA LEU A 59 0.73 3.85 -0.15
C LEU A 59 1.99 3.30 -0.82
N GLU A 60 1.89 2.18 -1.51
CA GLU A 60 2.99 1.51 -2.19
C GLU A 60 3.66 2.43 -3.21
N ILE A 61 2.85 3.19 -3.96
CA ILE A 61 3.33 4.14 -4.97
C ILE A 61 4.00 5.34 -4.29
N ALA A 62 3.34 5.93 -3.28
CA ALA A 62 3.91 7.04 -2.53
C ALA A 62 5.24 6.68 -1.88
N LEU A 63 5.32 5.48 -1.27
CA LEU A 63 6.53 4.98 -0.63
C LEU A 63 7.63 4.72 -1.65
N ALA A 64 7.32 4.11 -2.80
CA ALA A 64 8.30 3.93 -3.86
C ALA A 64 8.90 5.26 -4.33
N LEU A 65 8.05 6.26 -4.62
CA LEU A 65 8.52 7.57 -5.03
C LEU A 65 9.29 8.30 -3.92
N ALA A 66 8.81 8.23 -2.67
CA ALA A 66 9.50 8.81 -1.51
C ALA A 66 10.86 8.15 -1.23
N SER A 67 11.03 6.85 -1.55
CA SER A 67 12.31 6.15 -1.39
C SER A 67 13.42 6.72 -2.29
N GLN A 68 13.05 7.37 -3.39
CA GLN A 68 13.97 7.99 -4.34
C GLN A 68 14.28 9.45 -3.99
N PHE A 69 13.61 10.02 -2.99
CA PHE A 69 13.81 11.41 -2.63
C PHE A 69 15.20 11.62 -2.04
N ASP A 70 15.99 12.44 -2.72
CA ASP A 70 17.28 12.93 -2.25
C ASP A 70 17.12 14.40 -1.81
N PRO A 71 17.31 14.72 -0.51
CA PRO A 71 17.22 16.09 0.01
C PRO A 71 18.22 17.05 -0.65
N LEU A 72 19.38 16.57 -1.10
CA LEU A 72 20.41 17.40 -1.72
C LEU A 72 20.03 17.84 -3.13
N LEU A 73 19.24 17.00 -3.82
CA LEU A 73 18.79 17.26 -5.19
C LEU A 73 17.35 17.80 -5.25
N SER A 74 16.61 17.76 -4.14
CA SER A 74 15.23 18.25 -4.02
C SER A 74 14.32 17.80 -5.17
N ASN A 75 14.48 16.56 -5.61
CA ASN A 75 13.71 16.01 -6.72
C ASN A 75 12.48 15.25 -6.21
N ASP A 76 11.52 15.99 -5.66
CA ASP A 76 10.21 15.47 -5.23
C ASP A 76 9.14 15.53 -6.34
N THR A 77 9.52 15.92 -7.56
CA THR A 77 8.56 16.24 -8.64
C THR A 77 7.59 15.09 -8.91
N LEU A 78 8.07 13.86 -9.01
CA LEU A 78 7.19 12.70 -9.27
C LEU A 78 6.29 12.36 -8.08
N LEU A 79 6.82 12.46 -6.84
CA LEU A 79 6.01 12.26 -5.63
C LEU A 79 4.91 13.32 -5.53
N ARG A 80 5.26 14.57 -5.80
CA ARG A 80 4.33 15.70 -5.79
C ARG A 80 3.25 15.56 -6.86
N ARG A 81 3.63 15.26 -8.10
CA ARG A 81 2.66 15.01 -9.18
C ARG A 81 1.76 13.81 -8.88
N TYR A 82 2.27 12.78 -8.23
CA TYR A 82 1.42 11.68 -7.78
C TYR A 82 0.39 12.13 -6.73
N ILE A 83 0.80 12.91 -5.73
CA ILE A 83 -0.10 13.38 -4.66
C ILE A 83 -1.13 14.40 -5.18
N GLU A 84 -0.69 15.32 -6.05
CA GLU A 84 -1.50 16.43 -6.55
C GLU A 84 -2.40 16.00 -7.73
N GLU A 85 -1.87 15.23 -8.68
CA GLU A 85 -2.55 14.89 -9.95
C GLU A 85 -2.98 13.41 -10.04
N GLY A 86 -2.47 12.54 -9.16
CA GLY A 86 -2.61 11.09 -9.33
C GLY A 86 -1.77 10.53 -10.49
N PHE A 87 -0.81 11.30 -11.00
CA PHE A 87 0.06 10.87 -12.10
C PHE A 87 1.01 9.76 -11.67
N ILE A 88 1.11 8.70 -12.47
CA ILE A 88 1.99 7.55 -12.23
C ILE A 88 2.77 7.25 -13.51
N ASP A 89 4.09 7.36 -13.42
CA ASP A 89 5.01 6.79 -14.41
C ASP A 89 5.23 5.31 -14.06
N TRP A 90 4.53 4.42 -14.75
CA TRP A 90 4.53 2.98 -14.43
C TRP A 90 5.87 2.31 -14.72
N ASP A 91 6.55 2.69 -15.79
CA ASP A 91 7.89 2.16 -16.12
C ASP A 91 8.90 2.53 -15.03
N TYR A 92 8.89 3.79 -14.59
CA TYR A 92 9.76 4.23 -13.51
C TYR A 92 9.41 3.57 -12.18
N LEU A 93 8.12 3.48 -11.83
CA LEU A 93 7.66 2.82 -10.61
C LEU A 93 8.09 1.35 -10.57
N THR A 94 7.92 0.62 -11.68
CA THR A 94 8.37 -0.77 -11.80
C THR A 94 9.88 -0.89 -11.64
N SER A 95 10.66 0.04 -12.19
CA SER A 95 12.11 0.08 -12.02
C SER A 95 12.51 0.21 -10.55
N ILE A 96 11.88 1.13 -9.80
CA ILE A 96 12.13 1.31 -8.36
C ILE A 96 11.84 0.01 -7.62
N ILE A 97 10.64 -0.55 -7.77
CA ILE A 97 10.21 -1.73 -7.00
C ILE A 97 11.09 -2.94 -7.34
N ASN A 98 11.45 -3.15 -8.60
CA ASN A 98 12.34 -4.24 -8.98
C ASN A 98 13.78 -4.02 -8.45
N GLY A 99 14.20 -2.76 -8.25
CA GLY A 99 15.45 -2.43 -7.53
C GLY A 99 15.51 -2.96 -6.08
N PHE A 100 14.35 -3.28 -5.48
CA PHE A 100 14.26 -3.94 -4.18
C PHE A 100 14.28 -5.49 -4.25
N GLY A 101 14.56 -6.07 -5.41
CA GLY A 101 14.66 -7.52 -5.62
C GLY A 101 13.37 -8.19 -6.13
N TYR A 102 12.36 -7.39 -6.47
CA TYR A 102 11.14 -7.87 -7.13
C TYR A 102 11.37 -8.07 -8.64
N ARG A 103 10.43 -8.76 -9.30
CA ARG A 103 10.47 -9.06 -10.74
C ARG A 103 9.12 -8.83 -11.41
N PHE A 104 8.49 -7.70 -11.12
CA PHE A 104 7.21 -7.36 -11.73
C PHE A 104 7.40 -6.90 -13.19
N GLY A 105 6.48 -7.29 -14.06
CA GLY A 105 6.22 -6.57 -15.31
C GLY A 105 5.49 -5.25 -15.06
N VAL A 106 5.56 -4.31 -16.01
CA VAL A 106 4.86 -3.01 -15.90
C VAL A 106 3.36 -3.20 -15.77
N ASP A 107 2.75 -4.01 -16.66
CA ASP A 107 1.32 -4.30 -16.62
C ASP A 107 0.91 -5.11 -15.38
N GLU A 108 1.78 -6.02 -14.93
CA GLU A 108 1.53 -6.82 -13.72
C GLU A 108 1.46 -5.91 -12.48
N LEU A 109 2.44 -5.02 -12.32
CA LEU A 109 2.46 -4.08 -11.21
C LEU A 109 1.28 -3.11 -11.29
N ARG A 110 1.00 -2.58 -12.47
CA ARG A 110 -0.16 -1.72 -12.71
C ARG A 110 -1.43 -2.41 -12.30
N ASN A 111 -1.67 -3.63 -12.77
CA ASN A 111 -2.87 -4.38 -12.42
C ASN A 111 -2.97 -4.64 -10.91
N LEU A 112 -1.86 -4.96 -10.25
CA LEU A 112 -1.82 -5.15 -8.80
C LEU A 112 -2.20 -3.87 -8.03
N LEU A 113 -1.70 -2.71 -8.46
CA LEU A 113 -1.85 -1.46 -7.73
C LEU A 113 -3.10 -0.65 -8.10
N THR A 114 -3.67 -0.88 -9.28
CA THR A 114 -4.92 -0.23 -9.72
C THR A 114 -6.17 -0.99 -9.27
N GLN A 115 -6.02 -2.25 -8.83
CA GLN A 115 -7.14 -2.98 -8.23
C GLN A 115 -7.60 -2.26 -6.96
N PRO A 116 -8.92 -2.07 -6.77
CA PRO A 116 -9.44 -1.58 -5.51
C PRO A 116 -8.98 -2.54 -4.41
N ILE A 117 -8.54 -1.99 -3.27
CA ILE A 117 -8.21 -2.79 -2.10
C ILE A 117 -9.52 -3.45 -1.66
N VAL A 118 -9.78 -4.67 -2.14
CA VAL A 118 -10.80 -5.52 -1.57
C VAL A 118 -10.24 -5.85 -0.20
N GLU A 119 -10.75 -5.20 0.84
CA GLU A 119 -10.57 -5.66 2.21
C GLU A 119 -11.06 -7.11 2.23
N THR A 120 -10.15 -8.06 2.08
CA THR A 120 -10.47 -9.45 2.31
C THR A 120 -10.96 -9.49 3.74
N PRO A 121 -12.21 -9.95 4.00
CA PRO A 121 -12.78 -9.90 5.32
C PRO A 121 -11.81 -10.63 6.25
N LYS A 122 -11.28 -9.89 7.24
CA LYS A 122 -10.45 -10.45 8.30
C LYS A 122 -11.11 -11.74 8.75
N LYS A 123 -10.40 -12.88 8.67
CA LYS A 123 -10.89 -14.20 9.07
C LYS A 123 -11.71 -14.10 10.36
N GLY A 124 -13.02 -14.08 10.20
CA GLY A 124 -13.97 -13.70 11.24
C GLY A 124 -15.36 -13.98 10.70
N ARG A 125 -15.77 -15.25 10.82
CA ARG A 125 -17.11 -15.79 10.58
C ARG A 125 -17.89 -15.08 9.45
N PHE A 126 -17.67 -15.55 8.23
CA PHE A 126 -18.64 -15.36 7.15
C PHE A 126 -19.91 -16.14 7.52
N ASN A 127 -20.87 -15.47 8.16
CA ASN A 127 -22.20 -16.00 8.33
C ASN A 127 -22.91 -15.83 6.98
N LEU A 128 -23.02 -16.93 6.22
CA LEU A 128 -23.93 -17.00 5.08
C LEU A 128 -25.35 -16.63 5.54
N PRO A 129 -26.02 -15.64 4.92
CA PRO A 129 -27.44 -15.43 5.17
C PRO A 129 -28.23 -16.65 4.65
N LYS A 130 -29.00 -17.29 5.54
CA LYS A 130 -29.95 -18.38 5.22
C LYS A 130 -31.19 -17.86 4.49
N SER A 131 -31.03 -17.01 3.49
CA SER A 131 -32.14 -16.64 2.63
C SER A 131 -31.62 -16.51 1.21
N LEU A 132 -31.74 -17.59 0.47
CA LEU A 132 -32.10 -17.65 -0.95
C LEU A 132 -32.23 -19.15 -1.28
N GLY A 133 -33.23 -19.78 -0.66
CA GLY A 133 -33.78 -21.05 -1.14
C GLY A 133 -34.57 -20.80 -2.42
N LEU A 134 -33.86 -20.46 -3.50
CA LEU A 134 -34.41 -20.47 -4.84
C LEU A 134 -34.51 -21.95 -5.26
N SER A 135 -35.66 -22.54 -4.98
CA SER A 135 -36.13 -23.77 -5.62
C SER A 135 -36.21 -23.52 -7.12
N ILE A 136 -35.18 -23.93 -7.85
CA ILE A 136 -35.24 -24.07 -9.31
C ILE A 136 -35.59 -25.52 -9.64
N VAL A 137 -36.87 -25.64 -10.00
CA VAL A 137 -37.59 -26.66 -10.76
C VAL A 137 -36.73 -27.66 -11.55
N ARG A 138 -36.85 -28.95 -11.21
CA ARG A 138 -36.79 -30.12 -12.11
C ARG A 138 -38.02 -30.96 -11.75
N GLY A 139 -38.86 -31.48 -12.63
CA GLY A 139 -38.90 -31.54 -14.07
C GLY A 139 -40.26 -32.14 -14.44
N LEU A 140 -40.70 -31.81 -15.64
CA LEU A 140 -41.94 -32.22 -16.29
C LEU A 140 -41.98 -33.76 -16.49
N LYS A 141 -43.09 -34.43 -16.14
CA LYS A 141 -43.60 -35.56 -16.97
C LYS A 141 -45.10 -35.80 -16.75
N ARG A 142 -45.84 -35.64 -17.85
CA ARG A 142 -47.23 -36.08 -18.07
C ARG A 142 -47.26 -37.61 -18.21
N GLN A 143 -48.18 -38.27 -17.52
CA GLN A 143 -49.25 -39.15 -18.02
C GLN A 143 -49.86 -39.91 -16.85
#